data_AF-A0AAU5VHP9-F1
#
_entry.id   AF-A0AAU5VHP9-F1
#
_cell.length_a   1.000
_cell.length_b   1.000
_cell.length_c   1.000
_cell.angle_alpha   90.00
_cell.angle_beta   90.00
_cell.angle_gamma   90.00
#
_symmetry.space_group_name_H-M   'P 1'
#
loop_
_entity.id
_entity.type
_entity.pdbx_description
1 polymer ?
#
loop_
_entity_poly.entity_id
_entity_poly.type
_entity_poly.pdbx_seq_one_letter_code
_entity_poly.pdbx_strand_id
1 'polypeptide(L)' 'MAPRPTPKPAPTPSARPAPAPVPVSYPAYRTPPHKHAPRGGPSLVSFTLLITAPAVLAVAALRPR' A
#
# COMPACT_ATOMS: atom_id res chain seq x y z
N MET A 1 -69.16 -28.13 -50.27
CA MET A 1 -67.83 -27.48 -50.35
C MET A 1 -67.34 -27.30 -48.93
N ALA A 2 -66.28 -28.00 -48.51
CA ALA A 2 -65.80 -27.96 -47.12
C ALA A 2 -64.81 -26.79 -46.93
N PRO A 3 -64.83 -26.08 -45.77
CA PRO A 3 -63.95 -24.95 -45.56
C PRO A 3 -62.50 -25.40 -45.35
N ARG A 4 -61.56 -24.58 -45.85
CA ARG A 4 -60.11 -24.88 -45.80
C ARG A 4 -59.59 -24.67 -44.37
N PRO A 5 -58.76 -25.59 -43.84
CA PRO A 5 -58.21 -25.44 -42.49
C PRO A 5 -57.20 -24.27 -42.42
N THR A 6 -57.23 -23.56 -41.30
CA THR A 6 -56.38 -22.39 -41.04
C THR A 6 -54.93 -22.82 -40.76
N PRO A 7 -53.91 -22.12 -41.28
CA PRO A 7 -52.51 -22.46 -41.02
C PRO A 7 -52.13 -22.20 -39.56
N LYS A 8 -51.28 -23.06 -39.00
CA LYS A 8 -50.76 -22.94 -37.63
C LYS A 8 -49.75 -21.78 -37.52
N PRO A 9 -49.77 -20.99 -36.42
CA PRO A 9 -48.80 -19.91 -36.21
C PRO A 9 -47.36 -20.42 -36.13
N ALA A 10 -46.43 -19.66 -36.71
CA ALA A 10 -45.00 -19.94 -36.68
C ALA A 10 -44.40 -19.67 -35.29
N PRO A 11 -43.36 -20.42 -34.87
CA PRO A 11 -42.72 -20.23 -33.58
C PRO A 11 -41.93 -18.92 -33.51
N THR A 12 -41.97 -18.26 -32.35
CA THR A 12 -41.23 -17.03 -32.06
C THR A 12 -39.74 -17.33 -31.82
N PRO A 13 -38.80 -16.60 -32.44
CA PRO A 13 -37.37 -16.78 -32.18
C PRO A 13 -37.00 -16.41 -30.75
N SER A 14 -36.23 -17.26 -30.07
CA SER A 14 -35.66 -16.98 -28.75
C SER A 14 -34.22 -16.50 -28.86
N ALA A 15 -33.86 -15.43 -28.14
CA ALA A 15 -32.50 -14.89 -28.14
C ALA A 15 -31.59 -15.71 -27.22
N ARG A 16 -30.38 -16.01 -27.70
CA ARG A 16 -29.37 -16.75 -26.92
C ARG A 16 -28.74 -15.83 -25.85
N PRO A 17 -28.61 -16.27 -24.58
CA PRO A 17 -27.91 -15.51 -23.55
C PRO A 17 -26.43 -15.31 -23.88
N ALA A 18 -25.88 -14.17 -23.45
CA ALA A 18 -24.46 -13.84 -23.61
C ALA A 18 -23.56 -14.70 -22.67
N PRO A 19 -22.29 -14.94 -23.03
CA PRO A 19 -21.34 -15.65 -22.18
C PRO A 19 -21.05 -14.91 -20.87
N ALA A 20 -20.79 -15.68 -19.81
CA ALA A 20 -20.40 -15.13 -18.51
C ALA A 20 -18.95 -14.58 -18.53
N PRO A 21 -18.65 -13.55 -17.71
CA PRO A 21 -17.29 -13.01 -17.60
C PRO A 21 -16.29 -14.04 -17.06
N VAL A 22 -15.07 -14.03 -17.60
CA VAL A 22 -13.98 -14.91 -17.14
C VAL A 22 -13.26 -14.25 -15.96
N PRO A 23 -13.03 -14.97 -14.83
CA PRO A 23 -12.27 -14.44 -13.71
C PRO A 23 -10.81 -14.15 -14.09
N VAL A 24 -10.29 -13.00 -13.65
CA VAL A 24 -8.90 -12.61 -13.85
C VAL A 24 -8.13 -12.77 -12.54
N SER A 25 -6.99 -13.44 -12.59
CA SER A 25 -6.09 -13.59 -11.45
C SER A 25 -5.16 -12.38 -11.36
N TYR A 26 -5.10 -11.75 -10.18
CA TYR A 26 -4.18 -10.66 -9.89
C TYR A 26 -3.07 -11.12 -8.95
N PRO A 27 -1.84 -10.61 -9.10
CA PRO A 27 -0.78 -10.87 -8.15
C PRO A 27 -1.13 -10.28 -6.78
N ALA A 28 -0.69 -10.95 -5.71
CA ALA A 28 -0.84 -10.45 -4.35
C ALA A 28 0.07 -9.23 -4.15
N TYR A 29 -0.52 -8.04 -4.04
CA TYR A 29 0.21 -6.83 -3.68
C TYR A 29 0.69 -6.94 -2.23
N ARG A 30 1.98 -6.73 -1.97
CA ARG A 30 2.55 -6.69 -0.61
C ARG A 30 2.90 -5.25 -0.25
N THR A 31 2.42 -4.81 0.91
CA THR A 31 2.84 -3.54 1.50
C THR A 31 4.33 -3.60 1.83
N PRO A 32 5.14 -2.60 1.44
CA PRO A 32 6.53 -2.54 1.83
C PRO A 32 6.65 -2.45 3.36
N PRO A 33 7.69 -3.05 3.97
CA PRO A 33 7.89 -2.99 5.40
C PRO A 33 8.06 -1.53 5.85
N HIS A 34 7.41 -1.17 6.96
CA HIS A 34 7.59 0.14 7.57
C HIS A 34 9.05 0.31 7.98
N LYS A 35 9.74 1.28 7.37
CA LYS A 35 11.09 1.67 7.82
C LYS A 35 10.95 2.30 9.20
N HIS A 36 11.40 1.60 10.23
CA HIS A 36 11.56 2.21 11.55
C HIS A 36 12.55 3.37 11.42
N ALA A 37 12.20 4.52 12.00
CA ALA A 37 13.14 5.61 12.13
C ALA A 37 14.40 5.08 12.85
N PRO A 38 15.62 5.40 12.36
CA PRO A 38 16.84 4.98 13.03
C PRO A 38 16.78 5.46 14.48
N ARG A 39 16.78 4.53 15.43
CA ARG A 39 16.59 4.76 16.88
C ARG A 39 17.81 5.42 17.55
N GLY A 40 18.59 6.20 16.82
CA GLY A 40 19.88 6.70 17.29
C GLY A 40 20.18 8.06 16.70
N GLY A 41 19.53 9.09 17.21
CA GLY A 41 20.10 10.44 17.15
C GLY A 41 21.37 10.51 18.01
N PRO A 42 22.20 11.56 17.88
CA PRO A 42 23.37 11.72 18.71
C PRO A 42 22.97 11.66 20.20
N SER A 43 23.71 10.88 20.99
CA SER A 43 23.48 10.80 22.44
C SER A 43 23.49 12.21 23.02
N LEU A 44 22.49 12.53 23.85
CA LEU A 44 22.38 13.85 24.48
C LEU A 44 23.66 14.18 25.26
N VAL A 45 24.27 13.18 25.90
CA VAL A 45 25.56 13.31 26.58
C VAL A 45 26.67 13.68 25.60
N SER A 46 26.77 13.00 24.46
CA SER A 46 27.77 13.31 23.43
C SER A 46 27.55 14.69 22.82
N PHE A 47 26.29 15.09 22.61
CA PHE A 47 25.93 16.40 22.09
C PHE A 47 26.26 17.51 23.08
N THR A 48 25.89 17.34 24.35
CA THR A 48 26.26 18.27 25.43
C THR A 48 27.77 18.36 25.55
N LEU A 49 28.49 17.24 25.56
CA LEU A 49 29.95 17.25 25.63
C LEU A 49 30.58 17.94 24.43
N LEU A 50 30.09 17.73 23.21
CA LEU A 50 30.59 18.44 22.03
C LEU A 50 30.45 19.97 22.17
N ILE A 51 29.33 20.44 22.72
CA ILE A 51 29.07 21.87 22.92
C ILE A 51 29.90 22.43 24.08
N THR A 52 29.96 21.72 25.21
CA THR A 52 30.51 22.27 26.45
C THR A 52 31.97 21.86 26.69
N ALA A 53 32.50 20.87 25.98
CA ALA A 53 33.87 20.39 26.19
C ALA A 53 34.92 21.50 26.10
N PRO A 54 34.87 22.46 25.14
CA PRO A 54 35.88 23.52 25.09
C PRO A 54 35.90 24.39 26.35
N ALA A 55 34.72 24.70 26.90
CA ALA A 55 34.60 25.49 28.12
C ALA A 55 35.09 24.70 29.35
N VAL A 56 34.69 23.43 29.48
CA VAL A 56 35.13 22.56 30.59
C VAL A 56 36.64 22.35 30.54
N LEU A 57 37.22 22.16 29.35
CA LEU A 57 38.66 22.01 29.16
C LEU A 57 39.43 23.28 29.55
N ALA A 58 38.94 24.47 29.16
CA ALA A 58 39.54 25.74 29.54
C ALA A 58 39.51 25.97 31.06
N VAL A 59 38.38 25.67 31.71
CA VAL A 59 38.24 25.77 33.17
C VAL A 59 39.16 24.76 33.88
N ALA A 60 39.26 23.53 33.37
CA ALA A 60 40.14 22.51 33.91
C ALA A 60 41.63 22.88 33.79
N ALA A 61 42.03 23.54 32.70
CA ALA A 61 43.40 24.03 32.50
C ALA A 61 43.76 25.20 33.44
N LEU A 62 42.78 26.07 33.74
CA LEU A 62 43.00 27.23 34.60
C LEU A 62 42.93 26.90 36.09
N ARG A 63 42.22 25.83 36.48
CA ARG A 63 42.22 25.37 37.87
C ARG A 63 43.54 24.65 38.17
N PRO A 64 44.48 25.25 38.93
CA PRO A 64 45.56 24.47 39.49
C PRO A 64 44.92 23.49 40.47
N ARG A 65 45.27 22.22 40.35
CA ARG A 65 44.74 21.15 41.21
C ARG A 65 45.18 21.35 42.65
#